data_AF-A0A7V9HGI2-F1
#
_entry.id   AF-A0A7V9HGI2-F1
#
_cell.length_a   1.000
_cell.length_b   1.000
_cell.length_c   1.000
_cell.angle_alpha   90.00
_cell.angle_beta   90.00
_cell.angle_gamma   90.00
#
_symmetry.space_group_name_H-M   'P 1'
#
loop_
_entity.id
_entity.type
_entity.pdbx_description
1 polymer ?
#
loop_
_entity_poly.entity_id
_entity_poly.type
_entity_poly.pdbx_seq_one_letter_code
_entity_poly.pdbx_strand_id
1 'polypeptide(L)'
;MEDAATAEISRGQLWQWLHHGAATADGVPITAERYQNIRDEELAKLGGPDEGRYREAAEILDTLVLDDDFAPFLTILAYPLLP
;
A
#
# COMPACT_ATOMS: atom_id res chain seq x y z
N MET A 1 17.46 -0.48 7.82
CA MET A 1 17.11 0.92 8.12
C MET A 1 16.35 1.36 6.89
N GLU A 2 15.04 1.52 7.03
CA GLU A 2 14.18 1.90 5.91
C GLU A 2 13.99 3.41 5.90
N ASP A 3 13.86 3.99 4.71
CA ASP A 3 13.49 5.39 4.50
C ASP A 3 12.28 5.47 3.56
N ALA A 4 11.94 6.69 3.11
CA ALA A 4 10.82 6.90 2.20
C ALA A 4 10.98 6.13 0.88
N ALA A 5 12.21 5.93 0.38
CA ALA A 5 12.43 5.24 -0.88
C ALA A 5 12.04 3.76 -0.80
N THR A 6 12.20 3.11 0.35
CA THR A 6 11.68 1.76 0.59
C THR A 6 10.16 1.74 0.43
N ALA A 7 9.45 2.66 1.07
CA ALA A 7 8.00 2.73 0.94
C ALA A 7 7.55 3.05 -0.50
N GLU A 8 8.29 3.90 -1.22
CA GLU A 8 8.00 4.25 -2.62
C GLU A 8 8.14 3.03 -3.55
N ILE A 9 9.21 2.25 -3.43
CA ILE A 9 9.36 1.06 -4.29
C ILE A 9 8.34 -0.02 -3.93
N SER A 10 8.03 -0.19 -2.63
CA SER A 10 7.01 -1.14 -2.17
C SER A 10 5.62 -0.81 -2.71
N ARG A 11 5.14 0.42 -2.53
CA ARG A 11 3.81 0.84 -3.03
C ARG A 11 3.79 0.88 -4.56
N GLY A 12 4.90 1.23 -5.20
CA GLY A 12 5.01 1.23 -6.65
C GLY A 12 4.88 -0.14 -7.28
N GLN A 13 5.46 -1.17 -6.66
CA GLN A 13 5.32 -2.54 -7.14
C GLN A 13 3.86 -3.04 -7.03
N LEU A 14 3.19 -2.74 -5.92
CA LEU A 14 1.79 -3.12 -5.70
C LEU A 14 0.86 -2.45 -6.72
N TRP A 15 1.01 -1.14 -6.92
CA TRP A 15 0.26 -0.40 -7.93
C TRP A 15 0.49 -0.97 -9.33
N GLN A 16 1.75 -1.24 -9.71
CA GLN A 16 2.08 -1.80 -11.02
C GLN A 16 1.43 -3.17 -11.26
N TRP A 17 1.42 -4.03 -10.23
CA TRP A 17 0.78 -5.34 -10.32
C TRP A 17 -0.72 -5.23 -10.52
N LEU A 18 -1.39 -4.35 -9.79
CA LEU A 18 -2.83 -4.09 -9.98
C LEU A 18 -3.12 -3.51 -11.36
N HIS A 19 -2.39 -2.46 -11.74
CA HIS A 19 -2.61 -1.73 -12.99
C HIS A 19 -2.41 -2.61 -14.23
N HIS A 20 -1.49 -3.56 -14.18
CA HIS A 20 -1.23 -4.48 -15.30
C HIS A 20 -1.82 -5.88 -15.13
N GLY A 21 -2.57 -6.13 -14.05
CA GLY A 21 -3.14 -7.46 -13.76
C GLY A 21 -2.06 -8.55 -13.65
N ALA A 22 -0.92 -8.24 -13.04
CA ALA A 22 0.20 -9.16 -12.92
C ALA A 22 -0.15 -10.36 -12.04
N ALA A 23 0.34 -11.55 -12.43
CA ALA A 23 0.25 -12.76 -11.64
C ALA A 23 1.55 -12.99 -10.86
N THR A 24 1.42 -13.46 -9.62
CA THR A 24 2.55 -13.89 -8.80
C THR A 24 3.02 -15.30 -9.19
N ALA A 25 4.05 -15.82 -8.51
CA ALA A 25 4.64 -17.13 -8.82
C ALA A 25 3.64 -18.32 -8.69
N ASP A 26 2.53 -18.12 -7.99
CA ASP A 26 1.41 -19.05 -7.87
C ASP A 26 0.43 -19.00 -9.07
N GLY A 27 0.67 -18.11 -10.05
CA GLY A 27 -0.16 -17.93 -11.24
C GLY A 27 -1.46 -17.16 -10.96
N VAL A 28 -1.68 -16.67 -9.74
CA VAL A 28 -2.89 -15.95 -9.37
C VAL A 28 -2.64 -14.44 -9.57
N PRO A 29 -3.55 -13.71 -10.26
CA PRO A 29 -3.45 -12.26 -10.39
C PRO A 29 -3.48 -11.54 -9.04
N ILE A 30 -2.83 -10.38 -8.98
CA ILE A 30 -3.04 -9.40 -7.92
C ILE A 30 -4.26 -8.56 -8.30
N THR A 31 -5.34 -8.72 -7.55
CA THR A 31 -6.58 -7.94 -7.67
C THR A 31 -6.72 -6.99 -6.48
N ALA A 32 -7.59 -5.98 -6.59
CA ALA A 32 -7.84 -5.05 -5.49
C ALA A 32 -8.30 -5.79 -4.22
N GLU A 33 -9.23 -6.75 -4.36
CA GLU A 33 -9.69 -7.61 -3.28
C GLU A 33 -8.54 -8.41 -2.65
N ARG A 34 -7.67 -9.00 -3.46
CA ARG A 34 -6.52 -9.77 -2.97
C ARG A 34 -5.53 -8.87 -2.21
N TYR A 35 -5.25 -7.68 -2.73
CA TYR A 35 -4.44 -6.68 -2.03
C TYR A 35 -5.05 -6.30 -0.68
N GLN A 36 -6.35 -5.99 -0.62
CA GLN A 36 -7.05 -5.61 0.61
C GLN A 36 -7.01 -6.74 1.66
N ASN A 37 -7.26 -7.98 1.24
CA ASN A 37 -7.18 -9.14 2.14
C ASN A 37 -5.76 -9.30 2.72
N ILE A 38 -4.72 -9.24 1.89
CA ILE A 38 -3.33 -9.34 2.36
C ILE A 38 -2.98 -8.18 3.28
N ARG A 39 -3.37 -6.94 2.94
CA ARG A 39 -3.16 -5.77 3.79
C ARG A 39 -3.79 -5.97 5.17
N ASP A 40 -5.03 -6.46 5.24
CA ASP A 40 -5.73 -6.69 6.51
C ASP A 40 -5.06 -7.79 7.34
N GLU A 41 -4.57 -8.85 6.70
CA GLU A 41 -3.78 -9.90 7.35
C GLU A 41 -2.47 -9.35 7.94
N GLU A 42 -1.72 -8.54 7.18
CA GLU A 42 -0.47 -7.93 7.67
C GLU A 42 -0.74 -6.90 8.78
N LEU A 43 -1.80 -6.11 8.66
CA LEU A 43 -2.22 -5.15 9.67
C LEU A 43 -2.57 -5.85 10.99
N ALA A 44 -3.27 -6.98 10.92
CA ALA A 44 -3.58 -7.79 12.10
C ALA A 44 -2.31 -8.31 12.80
N LYS A 45 -1.28 -8.72 12.04
CA LYS A 45 0.02 -9.15 12.60
C LYS A 45 0.76 -8.01 13.30
N LEU A 46 0.52 -6.76 12.90
CA LEU A 46 1.09 -5.56 13.51
C LEU A 46 0.34 -5.08 14.76
N GLY A 47 -0.74 -5.75 15.17
CA GLY A 47 -1.58 -5.35 16.31
C GLY A 47 -2.90 -4.69 15.93
N GLY A 48 -3.17 -4.52 14.62
CA GLY A 48 -4.42 -3.98 14.09
C GLY A 48 -4.37 -2.48 13.75
N PRO A 49 -5.46 -1.95 13.16
CA PRO A 49 -5.53 -0.56 12.70
C PRO A 49 -5.40 0.48 13.82
N ASP A 50 -5.75 0.10 15.06
CA ASP A 50 -5.76 0.99 16.22
C ASP A 50 -4.39 1.12 16.90
N GLU A 51 -3.40 0.33 16.47
CA GLU A 51 -2.04 0.44 16.96
C GLU A 51 -1.34 1.66 16.32
N GLY A 52 -0.98 2.63 17.16
CA GLY A 52 -0.33 3.87 16.73
C GLY A 52 -1.14 4.64 15.68
N ARG A 53 -0.57 4.82 14.48
CA ARG A 53 -1.19 5.51 13.34
C ARG A 53 -1.44 4.55 12.16
N TYR A 54 -1.59 3.25 12.42
CA TYR A 54 -1.67 2.27 11.32
C TYR A 54 -2.94 2.38 10.50
N ARG A 55 -4.07 2.84 11.07
CA ARG A 55 -5.27 3.17 10.30
C ARG A 55 -4.99 4.21 9.21
N GLU A 56 -4.40 5.35 9.59
CA GLU A 56 -4.04 6.41 8.64
C GLU A 56 -3.00 5.90 7.61
N ALA A 57 -2.03 5.10 8.05
CA ALA A 57 -1.03 4.52 7.15
C ALA A 57 -1.65 3.56 6.12
N ALA A 58 -2.62 2.73 6.52
CA ALA A 58 -3.35 1.84 5.63
C ALA A 58 -4.21 2.63 4.63
N GLU A 59 -4.89 3.69 5.06
CA GLU A 59 -5.69 4.56 4.19
C GLU A 59 -4.82 5.28 3.13
N ILE A 60 -3.62 5.74 3.53
CA ILE A 60 -2.64 6.32 2.60
C ILE A 60 -2.16 5.27 1.59
N LEU A 61 -1.80 4.06 2.06
CA LEU A 61 -1.32 3.00 1.18
C LEU A 61 -2.41 2.58 0.19
N ASP A 62 -3.65 2.43 0.64
CA ASP A 62 -4.80 2.13 -0.21
C ASP A 62 -4.98 3.16 -1.31
N THR A 63 -4.95 4.44 -0.95
CA THR A 63 -5.05 5.52 -1.93
C THR A 63 -3.93 5.40 -2.97
N LEU A 64 -2.69 5.20 -2.55
CA LEU A 64 -1.55 5.14 -3.47
C LEU A 64 -1.50 3.88 -4.34
N VAL A 65 -2.12 2.79 -3.91
CA VAL A 65 -2.07 1.47 -4.56
C VAL A 65 -3.30 1.20 -5.43
N LEU A 66 -4.48 1.68 -5.01
CA LEU A 66 -5.76 1.41 -5.67
C LEU A 66 -6.21 2.50 -6.65
N ASP A 67 -5.56 3.67 -6.65
CA ASP A 67 -5.89 4.75 -7.58
C ASP A 67 -5.48 4.39 -9.03
N ASP A 68 -6.26 4.88 -10.00
CA ASP A 68 -6.01 4.65 -11.42
C ASP A 68 -4.73 5.36 -11.89
N ASP A 69 -4.42 6.51 -11.29
CA ASP A 69 -3.24 7.32 -11.59
C ASP A 69 -2.09 7.07 -10.60
N PHE A 70 -0.87 6.95 -11.12
CA PHE A 70 0.30 6.79 -10.28
C PHE A 70 0.73 8.12 -9.64
N ALA A 71 0.50 8.27 -8.33
CA ALA A 71 0.99 9.41 -7.57
C ALA A 71 2.53 9.52 -7.68
N PRO A 72 3.11 10.71 -8.00
CA PRO A 72 4.55 10.86 -8.15
C PRO A 72 5.34 10.55 -6.88
N PHE A 73 4.81 10.95 -5.71
CA PHE A 73 5.44 10.73 -4.41
C PHE A 73 4.37 10.51 -3.33
N LEU A 74 4.58 9.49 -2.48
CA LEU A 74 3.72 9.22 -1.32
C LEU A 74 3.73 10.40 -0.34
N THR A 75 4.84 11.13 -0.28
CA THR A 75 5.03 12.23 0.66
C THR A 75 4.10 13.39 0.39
N ILE A 76 3.64 13.60 -0.85
CA ILE A 76 2.66 14.67 -1.15
C ILE A 76 1.35 14.41 -0.42
N LEU A 77 0.88 13.17 -0.39
CA LEU A 77 -0.35 12.77 0.29
C LEU A 77 -0.17 12.77 1.82
N ALA A 78 1.00 12.33 2.30
CA ALA A 78 1.27 12.20 3.73
C ALA A 78 1.68 13.51 4.43
N TYR A 79 2.25 14.48 3.71
CA TYR A 79 2.80 15.70 4.30
C TYR A 79 1.78 16.53 5.10
N PRO A 80 0.51 16.70 4.68
CA PRO A 80 -0.50 17.43 5.46
C PRO A 80 -0.85 16.78 6.81
N LEU A 81 -0.45 15.52 7.03
CA LEU A 81 -0.71 14.77 8.27
C LEU A 81 0.44 14.88 9.28
N LEU A 82 1.46 15.69 8.96
CA LEU A 82 2.53 16.05 9.89
C LEU A 82 2.06 17.22 10.80
N PRO A 83 2.48 17.23 12.06
CA PRO A 83 2.14 18.29 13.02
C PRO A 83 2.80 19.64 12.70
#